data_AF-A0A942HJA7-F1
#
_entry.id   AF-A0A942HJA7-F1
#
_cell.length_a   1.000
_cell.length_b   1.000
_cell.length_c   1.000
_cell.angle_alpha   90.00
_cell.angle_beta   90.00
_cell.angle_gamma   90.00
#
_symmetry.space_group_name_H-M   'P 1'
#
loop_
_entity.id
_entity.type
_entity.pdbx_description
1 polymer ?
#
loop_
_entity_poly.entity_id
_entity_poly.type
_entity_poly.pdbx_seq_one_letter_code
_entity_poly.pdbx_strand_id
1 'polypeptide(L)'
;WSQHGGEDFVEPHLIGADGYAYLRLYEMTGNTKYLREAIRCAEMLAKHFKPGDEKNSPWAFRCFARDGSTEGAKGMSPYSANVVEPIMLFDELIRLDLGDVTSYKRAREGAWSWLMKYPMTNNVWVGYFEDVGPGMENMNQVIPLELARYVLLHPEKDSDWREHSRKLIDWVKTTPKWPKYTVHGATVTTEQGDGKQFCCNLPNQCCDSHTARLAAVEAFYFAKTGDAAYKEAAYRSYNWVTYWQGLPGAAHAPYTDQWWFTDEFTDGPRRLMDAFWAVPEWAPGDESHLLGGISPVTKIAYEQGSVVYSTFDADSTEVLRLDFTPEFVTANGKPLGKRSDLSQPGYTFDEKTRVMRVRHENARDIAIQGSGGSTPVRTVTFDDPHFSAGTVLDGFYPSAPIAWSDSQWAIAVPGGKFGTFHIMLKDPAAENATIWFSVPQIFAGIDIYNGGTSEASISLSSPETRAVKVTIKPGELKRVRTGWRDPSSQANFHFLHGEGLHFDNLAWIHQ
;
A
#
# COMPACT_ATOMS: atom_id res chain seq x y z
N TRP A 1 21.73 4.83 13.18
CA TRP A 1 22.35 3.87 12.25
C TRP A 1 23.78 3.45 12.65
N SER A 2 24.82 4.29 12.54
CA SER A 2 26.22 3.92 12.91
C SER A 2 26.49 3.69 14.41
N GLN A 3 25.53 3.96 15.29
CA GLN A 3 25.69 3.82 16.74
C GLN A 3 25.32 2.44 17.30
N HIS A 4 24.60 1.60 16.53
CA HIS A 4 24.03 0.32 16.99
C HIS A 4 24.65 -0.93 16.37
N GLY A 5 25.52 -0.78 15.37
CA GLY A 5 26.29 -1.85 14.74
C GLY A 5 27.33 -1.17 13.88
N GLY A 6 28.59 -1.60 13.95
CA GLY A 6 29.72 -0.92 13.34
C GLY A 6 29.68 -0.86 11.80
N GLU A 7 30.83 -0.68 11.16
CA GLU A 7 30.93 -0.90 9.72
C GLU A 7 30.70 -2.40 9.41
N ASP A 8 30.22 -2.73 8.21
CA ASP A 8 30.12 -4.11 7.67
C ASP A 8 29.14 -5.10 8.34
N PHE A 9 27.90 -4.70 8.65
CA PHE A 9 26.86 -5.64 9.10
C PHE A 9 25.70 -5.81 8.12
N VAL A 10 24.96 -6.91 8.29
CA VAL A 10 23.74 -7.21 7.55
C VAL A 10 22.69 -7.81 8.48
N GLU A 11 21.42 -7.61 8.12
CA GLU A 11 20.26 -8.18 8.79
C GLU A 11 19.56 -9.17 7.85
N PRO A 12 19.77 -10.49 8.03
CA PRO A 12 19.28 -11.51 7.11
C PRO A 12 17.78 -11.49 6.81
N HIS A 13 16.92 -11.08 7.76
CA HIS A 13 15.49 -10.98 7.49
C HIS A 13 15.19 -9.92 6.42
N LEU A 14 15.89 -8.78 6.44
CA LEU A 14 15.78 -7.75 5.40
C LEU A 14 16.23 -8.25 4.03
N ILE A 15 17.23 -9.14 3.95
CA ILE A 15 17.60 -9.80 2.69
C ILE A 15 16.41 -10.61 2.13
N GLY A 16 15.64 -11.26 3.01
CA GLY A 16 14.43 -11.99 2.64
C GLY A 16 13.34 -11.05 2.12
N ALA A 17 13.08 -9.96 2.85
CA ALA A 17 12.10 -8.94 2.46
C ALA A 17 12.42 -8.30 1.11
N ASP A 18 13.66 -7.82 0.95
CA ASP A 18 14.15 -7.20 -0.28
C ASP A 18 14.15 -8.18 -1.44
N GLY A 19 14.61 -9.42 -1.20
CA GLY A 19 14.59 -10.47 -2.21
C GLY A 19 13.17 -10.78 -2.70
N TYR A 20 12.20 -10.87 -1.80
CA TYR A 20 10.80 -11.06 -2.17
C TYR A 20 10.25 -9.85 -2.93
N ALA A 21 10.54 -8.63 -2.48
CA ALA A 21 10.13 -7.41 -3.18
C ALA A 21 10.72 -7.31 -4.61
N TYR A 22 12.00 -7.65 -4.80
CA TYR A 22 12.60 -7.75 -6.12
C TYR A 22 11.90 -8.79 -7.00
N LEU A 23 11.54 -9.94 -6.44
CA LEU A 23 10.80 -10.94 -7.19
C LEU A 23 9.43 -10.43 -7.63
N ARG A 24 8.68 -9.76 -6.74
CA ARG A 24 7.40 -9.12 -7.09
C ARG A 24 7.56 -8.06 -8.17
N LEU A 25 8.63 -7.25 -8.13
CA LEU A 25 8.94 -6.28 -9.20
C LEU A 25 9.23 -6.98 -10.53
N TYR A 26 9.93 -8.11 -10.52
CA TYR A 26 10.12 -8.92 -11.73
C TYR A 26 8.77 -9.41 -12.27
N GLU A 27 7.90 -9.95 -11.42
CA GLU A 27 6.61 -10.47 -11.85
C GLU A 27 5.70 -9.37 -12.42
N MET A 28 5.71 -8.18 -11.82
CA MET A 28 4.92 -7.04 -12.30
C MET A 28 5.46 -6.46 -13.62
N THR A 29 6.78 -6.40 -13.80
CA THR A 29 7.41 -5.63 -14.89
C THR A 29 8.04 -6.49 -15.99
N GLY A 30 8.26 -7.78 -15.74
CA GLY A 30 9.07 -8.66 -16.60
C GLY A 30 10.57 -8.35 -16.60
N ASN A 31 11.04 -7.37 -15.80
CA ASN A 31 12.44 -6.96 -15.83
C ASN A 31 13.34 -7.95 -15.07
N THR A 32 14.10 -8.75 -15.82
CA THR A 32 14.94 -9.83 -15.27
C THR A 32 16.09 -9.36 -14.37
N LYS A 33 16.41 -8.06 -14.34
CA LYS A 33 17.39 -7.53 -13.38
C LYS A 33 16.95 -7.77 -11.93
N TYR A 34 15.66 -7.60 -11.63
CA TYR A 34 15.13 -7.80 -10.29
C TYR A 34 15.10 -9.29 -9.93
N LEU A 35 14.76 -10.16 -10.87
CA LEU A 35 14.86 -11.61 -10.68
C LEU A 35 16.27 -12.05 -10.30
N ARG A 36 17.31 -11.52 -10.96
CA ARG A 36 18.70 -11.85 -10.64
C ARG A 36 19.07 -11.46 -9.21
N GLU A 37 18.62 -10.30 -8.73
CA GLU A 37 18.87 -9.90 -7.34
C GLU A 37 18.06 -10.74 -6.34
N ALA A 38 16.81 -11.08 -6.64
CA ALA A 38 16.00 -12.00 -5.82
C ALA A 38 16.66 -13.37 -5.65
N ILE A 39 17.18 -13.95 -6.74
CA ILE A 39 17.90 -15.23 -6.71
C ILE A 39 19.17 -15.12 -5.86
N ARG A 40 19.94 -14.03 -5.97
CA ARG A 40 21.13 -13.82 -5.13
C ARG A 40 20.81 -13.74 -3.65
N CYS A 41 19.73 -13.03 -3.28
CA CYS A 41 19.23 -13.00 -1.91
C CYS A 41 18.92 -14.42 -1.41
N ALA A 42 18.18 -15.20 -2.19
CA ALA A 42 17.79 -16.56 -1.83
C ALA A 42 18.98 -17.52 -1.74
N GLU A 43 19.95 -17.43 -2.65
CA GLU A 43 21.18 -18.23 -2.62
C GLU A 43 21.98 -17.96 -1.33
N MET A 44 22.12 -16.69 -0.95
CA MET A 44 22.84 -16.32 0.28
C MET A 44 22.10 -16.79 1.53
N LEU A 45 20.78 -16.63 1.58
CA LEU A 45 19.97 -17.14 2.69
C LEU A 45 20.06 -18.66 2.79
N ALA A 46 19.93 -19.39 1.69
CA ALA A 46 19.99 -20.85 1.68
C ALA A 46 21.39 -21.36 2.08
N LYS A 47 22.45 -20.72 1.60
CA LYS A 47 23.84 -21.06 1.94
C LYS A 47 24.13 -20.89 3.43
N HIS A 48 23.55 -19.87 4.06
CA HIS A 48 23.80 -19.52 5.46
C HIS A 48 22.72 -20.03 6.43
N PHE A 49 21.74 -20.79 5.94
CA PHE A 49 20.74 -21.45 6.77
C PHE A 49 21.40 -22.44 7.74
N LYS A 50 20.99 -22.39 9.01
CA LYS A 50 21.37 -23.37 10.04
C LYS A 50 20.13 -23.83 10.80
N PRO A 51 20.08 -25.07 11.31
CA PRO A 51 19.07 -25.44 12.29
C PRO A 51 19.18 -24.53 13.52
N GLY A 52 18.07 -23.94 13.94
CA GLY A 52 17.99 -23.12 15.14
C GLY A 52 17.53 -23.89 16.38
N ASP A 53 17.60 -23.23 17.52
CA ASP A 53 17.01 -23.64 18.80
C ASP A 53 16.20 -22.48 19.41
N GLU A 54 15.84 -22.58 20.69
CA GLU A 54 15.05 -21.54 21.37
C GLU A 54 15.78 -20.18 21.47
N LYS A 55 17.11 -20.17 21.42
CA LYS A 55 17.95 -18.98 21.64
C LYS A 55 18.74 -18.56 20.40
N ASN A 56 18.75 -19.37 19.35
CA ASN A 56 19.42 -19.11 18.09
C ASN A 56 18.46 -19.40 16.93
N SER A 57 18.17 -18.40 16.10
CA SER A 57 17.31 -18.58 14.92
C SER A 57 18.10 -19.11 13.72
N PRO A 58 17.41 -19.59 12.66
CA PRO A 58 18.07 -20.12 11.47
C PRO A 58 19.01 -19.12 10.78
N TRP A 59 18.66 -17.83 10.87
CA TRP A 59 19.51 -16.71 10.52
C TRP A 59 19.55 -15.73 11.69
N ALA A 60 20.71 -15.13 11.94
CA ALA A 60 20.88 -14.10 12.95
C ALA A 60 19.96 -12.89 12.70
N PHE A 61 19.65 -12.12 13.73
CA PHE A 61 19.04 -10.79 13.55
C PHE A 61 20.04 -9.82 12.91
N ARG A 62 21.26 -9.80 13.44
CA ARG A 62 22.35 -8.98 12.93
C ARG A 62 23.66 -9.73 13.03
N CYS A 63 24.41 -9.73 11.93
CA CYS A 63 25.70 -10.40 11.82
C CYS A 63 26.65 -9.61 10.92
N PHE A 64 27.94 -9.92 10.97
CA PHE A 64 28.91 -9.32 10.06
C PHE A 64 28.69 -9.78 8.62
N ALA A 65 28.65 -8.84 7.68
CA ALA A 65 28.44 -9.13 6.26
C ALA A 65 29.54 -10.02 5.65
N ARG A 66 30.77 -9.93 6.17
CA ARG A 66 31.93 -10.66 5.66
C ARG A 66 31.87 -12.18 5.90
N ASP A 67 31.35 -12.61 7.04
CA ASP A 67 31.46 -14.00 7.52
C ASP A 67 30.21 -14.55 8.22
N GLY A 68 29.20 -13.72 8.47
CA GLY A 68 27.96 -14.07 9.16
C GLY A 68 28.13 -14.34 10.67
N SER A 69 29.26 -13.96 11.26
CA SER A 69 29.49 -14.11 12.70
C SER A 69 28.71 -13.08 13.51
N THR A 70 28.34 -13.46 14.72
CA THR A 70 27.66 -12.58 15.70
C THR A 70 28.55 -12.25 16.90
N GLU A 71 29.82 -12.68 16.87
CA GLU A 71 30.76 -12.52 17.98
C GLU A 71 31.56 -11.23 17.86
N GLY A 72 31.86 -10.57 18.98
CA GLY A 72 32.89 -9.53 19.04
C GLY A 72 32.47 -8.11 18.68
N ALA A 73 31.19 -7.84 18.36
CA ALA A 73 30.68 -6.47 18.18
C ALA A 73 29.36 -6.20 18.90
N LYS A 74 29.23 -4.96 19.39
CA LYS A 74 28.01 -4.43 19.99
C LYS A 74 26.88 -4.43 18.95
N GLY A 75 25.72 -4.96 19.33
CA GLY A 75 24.51 -4.98 18.49
C GLY A 75 24.33 -6.22 17.61
N MET A 76 25.30 -7.13 17.56
CA MET A 76 25.13 -8.43 16.90
C MET A 76 24.22 -9.34 17.74
N SER A 77 23.39 -10.15 17.07
CA SER A 77 22.47 -11.07 17.76
C SER A 77 22.14 -12.29 16.91
N PRO A 78 22.22 -13.51 17.48
CA PRO A 78 21.92 -14.74 16.77
C PRO A 78 20.42 -15.02 16.65
N TYR A 79 19.54 -14.15 17.17
CA TYR A 79 18.10 -14.41 17.22
C TYR A 79 17.28 -13.31 16.54
N SER A 80 16.53 -13.70 15.50
CA SER A 80 15.37 -13.03 14.94
C SER A 80 14.24 -14.04 14.76
N ALA A 81 13.03 -13.68 15.22
CA ALA A 81 11.83 -14.45 14.90
C ALA A 81 11.30 -14.15 13.49
N ASN A 82 11.82 -13.11 12.80
CA ASN A 82 11.37 -12.71 11.48
C ASN A 82 11.97 -13.61 10.38
N VAL A 83 11.45 -14.84 10.29
CA VAL A 83 11.82 -15.79 9.24
C VAL A 83 10.77 -15.90 8.13
N VAL A 84 9.61 -15.26 8.31
CA VAL A 84 8.50 -15.33 7.34
C VAL A 84 8.87 -14.70 6.01
N GLU A 85 9.62 -13.59 6.00
CA GLU A 85 10.03 -12.91 4.77
C GLU A 85 11.02 -13.76 3.93
N PRO A 86 12.08 -14.36 4.50
CA PRO A 86 12.86 -15.40 3.82
C PRO A 86 12.00 -16.58 3.32
N ILE A 87 11.03 -17.04 4.11
CA ILE A 87 10.13 -18.13 3.70
C ILE A 87 9.29 -17.73 2.48
N MET A 88 8.76 -16.51 2.44
CA MET A 88 8.00 -15.98 1.31
C MET A 88 8.83 -15.93 0.03
N LEU A 89 10.08 -15.47 0.11
CA LEU A 89 11.02 -15.49 -1.02
C LEU A 89 11.25 -16.92 -1.54
N PHE A 90 11.50 -17.88 -0.65
CA PHE A 90 11.68 -19.27 -1.06
C PHE A 90 10.42 -19.88 -1.64
N ASP A 91 9.27 -19.71 -0.98
CA ASP A 91 7.99 -20.24 -1.44
C ASP A 91 7.69 -19.76 -2.87
N GLU A 92 8.01 -18.50 -3.19
CA GLU A 92 7.79 -17.92 -4.51
C GLU A 92 8.80 -18.41 -5.57
N LEU A 93 10.11 -18.46 -5.26
CA LEU A 93 11.10 -19.01 -6.20
C LEU A 93 10.88 -20.51 -6.46
N ILE A 94 10.42 -21.25 -5.44
CA ILE A 94 10.04 -22.66 -5.59
C ILE A 94 8.81 -22.79 -6.49
N ARG A 95 7.81 -21.92 -6.33
CA ARG A 95 6.61 -21.90 -7.19
C ARG A 95 6.96 -21.64 -8.65
N LEU A 96 7.91 -20.74 -8.89
CA LEU A 96 8.38 -20.39 -10.24
C LEU A 96 9.40 -21.37 -10.83
N ASP A 97 9.90 -22.31 -10.03
CA ASP A 97 10.99 -23.22 -10.39
C ASP A 97 12.27 -22.49 -10.86
N LEU A 98 12.68 -21.46 -10.11
CA LEU A 98 13.83 -20.61 -10.44
C LEU A 98 14.91 -20.66 -9.36
N GLY A 99 16.18 -20.70 -9.78
CA GLY A 99 17.35 -20.75 -8.91
C GLY A 99 17.64 -22.16 -8.35
N ASP A 100 18.32 -22.24 -7.21
CA ASP A 100 18.59 -23.53 -6.53
C ASP A 100 17.39 -23.99 -5.69
N VAL A 101 16.33 -24.40 -6.39
CA VAL A 101 15.05 -24.85 -5.81
C VAL A 101 15.24 -25.98 -4.79
N THR A 102 16.26 -26.83 -4.95
CA THR A 102 16.55 -27.93 -4.01
C THR A 102 17.02 -27.38 -2.66
N SER A 103 17.98 -26.44 -2.68
CA SER A 103 18.46 -25.79 -1.46
C SER A 103 17.37 -24.90 -0.84
N TYR A 104 16.57 -24.22 -1.66
CA TYR A 104 15.47 -23.38 -1.19
C TYR A 104 14.41 -24.18 -0.45
N LYS A 105 13.99 -25.35 -0.99
CA LYS A 105 13.04 -26.26 -0.31
C LYS A 105 13.54 -26.67 1.06
N ARG A 106 14.82 -27.08 1.15
CA ARG A 106 15.43 -27.49 2.42
C ARG A 106 15.45 -26.36 3.45
N ALA A 107 15.91 -25.17 3.05
CA ALA A 107 15.99 -24.01 3.94
C ALA A 107 14.59 -23.56 4.40
N ARG A 108 13.62 -23.51 3.47
CA ARG A 108 12.21 -23.17 3.75
C ARG A 108 11.57 -24.13 4.74
N GLU A 109 11.69 -25.44 4.52
CA GLU A 109 11.13 -26.47 5.41
C GLU A 109 11.74 -26.38 6.81
N GLY A 110 13.05 -26.20 6.90
CA GLY A 110 13.76 -26.05 8.16
C GLY A 110 13.36 -24.78 8.92
N ALA A 111 13.27 -23.64 8.22
CA ALA A 111 12.85 -22.36 8.80
C ALA A 111 11.41 -22.40 9.31
N TRP A 112 10.49 -23.00 8.54
CA TRP A 112 9.09 -23.17 8.95
C TRP A 112 8.96 -24.09 10.17
N SER A 113 9.69 -25.20 10.18
CA SER A 113 9.70 -26.13 11.31
C SER A 113 10.21 -25.46 12.59
N TRP A 114 11.24 -24.62 12.48
CA TRP A 114 11.75 -23.84 13.60
C TRP A 114 10.75 -22.79 14.07
N LEU A 115 10.14 -22.03 13.15
CA LEU A 115 9.13 -21.01 13.45
C LEU A 115 7.94 -21.59 14.24
N MET A 116 7.44 -22.73 13.78
CA MET A 116 6.31 -23.42 14.41
C MET A 116 6.68 -24.02 15.77
N LYS A 117 7.90 -24.52 15.91
CA LYS A 117 8.37 -25.14 17.16
C LYS A 117 8.66 -24.11 18.26
N TYR A 118 9.19 -22.94 17.93
CA TYR A 118 9.70 -21.97 18.90
C TYR A 118 8.81 -20.72 18.97
N PRO A 119 8.93 -19.68 18.12
CA PRO A 119 8.11 -18.46 18.24
C PRO A 119 6.61 -18.69 18.37
N MET A 120 6.04 -19.62 17.58
CA MET A 120 4.60 -19.94 17.64
C MET A 120 4.17 -20.59 18.96
N THR A 121 5.09 -21.18 19.71
CA THR A 121 4.81 -21.85 20.99
C THR A 121 5.15 -20.97 22.18
N ASN A 122 6.28 -20.25 22.16
CA ASN A 122 6.77 -19.47 23.30
C ASN A 122 6.51 -17.95 23.19
N ASN A 123 5.96 -17.47 22.06
CA ASN A 123 5.68 -16.06 21.78
C ASN A 123 6.90 -15.12 21.86
N VAL A 124 8.09 -15.62 21.53
CA VAL A 124 9.29 -14.80 21.48
C VAL A 124 9.39 -14.13 20.10
N TRP A 125 8.69 -13.01 19.95
CA TRP A 125 8.59 -12.24 18.71
C TRP A 125 9.56 -11.05 18.70
N VAL A 126 10.87 -11.32 18.57
CA VAL A 126 11.94 -10.30 18.68
C VAL A 126 12.85 -10.28 17.44
N GLY A 127 13.69 -9.23 17.33
CA GLY A 127 14.69 -9.09 16.28
C GLY A 127 14.10 -8.64 14.94
N TYR A 128 13.47 -7.47 14.93
CA TYR A 128 12.91 -6.86 13.73
C TYR A 128 13.52 -5.47 13.47
N PHE A 129 13.38 -4.55 14.43
CA PHE A 129 13.77 -3.16 14.28
C PHE A 129 15.27 -2.95 14.39
N GLU A 130 15.86 -2.27 13.41
CA GLU A 130 17.29 -2.07 13.26
C GLU A 130 17.87 -1.01 14.22
N ASP A 131 17.03 -0.11 14.71
CA ASP A 131 17.39 1.02 15.57
C ASP A 131 17.50 0.65 17.06
N VAL A 132 16.97 -0.52 17.45
CA VAL A 132 17.05 -1.03 18.83
C VAL A 132 18.21 -2.01 19.04
N GLY A 133 18.74 -2.02 20.27
CA GLY A 133 19.68 -3.06 20.69
C GLY A 133 19.01 -4.43 20.78
N PRO A 134 19.73 -5.53 20.52
CA PRO A 134 19.14 -6.85 20.61
C PRO A 134 18.76 -7.20 22.05
N GLY A 135 17.55 -7.70 22.24
CA GLY A 135 17.05 -8.15 23.54
C GLY A 135 15.87 -9.10 23.37
N MET A 136 15.92 -10.23 24.07
CA MET A 136 14.87 -11.27 24.01
C MET A 136 13.55 -10.83 24.65
N GLU A 137 13.56 -9.74 25.40
CA GLU A 137 12.37 -9.20 26.04
C GLU A 137 11.64 -8.17 25.19
N ASN A 138 12.34 -7.49 24.26
CA ASN A 138 11.79 -6.42 23.42
C ASN A 138 11.03 -7.02 22.23
N MET A 139 9.77 -7.36 22.50
CA MET A 139 8.89 -8.00 21.52
C MET A 139 8.16 -6.96 20.69
N ASN A 140 7.83 -7.31 19.45
CA ASN A 140 7.08 -6.43 18.56
C ASN A 140 5.82 -7.10 17.99
N GLN A 141 4.94 -6.26 17.48
CA GLN A 141 3.69 -6.67 16.86
C GLN A 141 3.85 -7.03 15.36
N VAL A 142 4.93 -6.59 14.71
CA VAL A 142 5.13 -6.71 13.27
C VAL A 142 5.28 -8.17 12.85
N ILE A 143 6.25 -8.89 13.43
CA ILE A 143 6.55 -10.29 13.07
C ILE A 143 5.29 -11.19 13.15
N PRO A 144 4.55 -11.25 14.29
CA PRO A 144 3.41 -12.14 14.39
C PRO A 144 2.26 -11.75 13.47
N LEU A 145 2.07 -10.47 13.17
CA LEU A 145 1.01 -10.04 12.25
C LEU A 145 1.37 -10.26 10.77
N GLU A 146 2.63 -10.08 10.36
CA GLU A 146 3.04 -10.46 9.00
C GLU A 146 2.92 -11.97 8.80
N LEU A 147 3.24 -12.78 9.81
CA LEU A 147 2.98 -14.21 9.77
C LEU A 147 1.48 -14.53 9.66
N ALA A 148 0.64 -13.89 10.48
CA ALA A 148 -0.80 -14.09 10.41
C ALA A 148 -1.36 -13.69 9.05
N ARG A 149 -0.90 -12.58 8.47
CA ARG A 149 -1.26 -12.14 7.12
C ARG A 149 -0.83 -13.16 6.07
N TYR A 150 0.42 -13.62 6.11
CA TYR A 150 0.94 -14.63 5.17
C TYR A 150 0.09 -15.91 5.19
N VAL A 151 -0.20 -16.43 6.38
CA VAL A 151 -1.02 -17.63 6.58
C VAL A 151 -2.47 -17.43 6.13
N LEU A 152 -3.07 -16.25 6.33
CA LEU A 152 -4.42 -15.95 5.86
C LEU A 152 -4.50 -15.86 4.33
N LEU A 153 -3.46 -15.34 3.69
CA LEU A 153 -3.35 -15.27 2.24
C LEU A 153 -3.07 -16.65 1.62
N HIS A 154 -2.30 -17.48 2.33
CA HIS A 154 -1.86 -18.82 1.90
C HIS A 154 -2.26 -19.92 2.91
N PRO A 155 -3.56 -20.16 3.15
CA PRO A 155 -4.02 -21.11 4.16
C PRO A 155 -3.62 -22.56 3.83
N GLU A 156 -3.28 -22.87 2.58
CA GLU A 156 -2.73 -24.16 2.17
C GLU A 156 -1.34 -24.46 2.74
N LYS A 157 -0.61 -23.45 3.22
CA LYS A 157 0.73 -23.59 3.80
C LYS A 157 0.71 -23.93 5.30
N ASP A 158 -0.45 -23.83 5.94
CA ASP A 158 -0.64 -24.11 7.36
C ASP A 158 -1.99 -24.81 7.59
N SER A 159 -1.96 -26.10 7.95
CA SER A 159 -3.18 -26.87 8.21
C SER A 159 -4.01 -26.31 9.38
N ASP A 160 -3.37 -25.59 10.31
CA ASP A 160 -4.00 -24.99 11.48
C ASP A 160 -4.14 -23.46 11.33
N TRP A 161 -4.11 -22.95 10.09
CA TRP A 161 -4.13 -21.52 9.77
C TRP A 161 -5.16 -20.72 10.59
N ARG A 162 -6.36 -21.28 10.77
CA ARG A 162 -7.44 -20.59 11.48
C ARG A 162 -7.08 -20.35 12.94
N GLU A 163 -6.55 -21.37 13.61
CA GLU A 163 -6.19 -21.26 15.02
C GLU A 163 -4.89 -20.47 15.21
N HIS A 164 -3.90 -20.67 14.34
CA HIS A 164 -2.63 -19.94 14.38
C HIS A 164 -2.83 -18.44 14.15
N SER A 165 -3.54 -18.03 13.09
CA SER A 165 -3.83 -16.61 12.83
C SER A 165 -4.60 -15.97 13.99
N ARG A 166 -5.60 -16.67 14.55
CA ARG A 166 -6.36 -16.17 15.71
C ARG A 166 -5.47 -15.94 16.92
N LYS A 167 -4.61 -16.91 17.27
CA LYS A 167 -3.66 -16.80 18.38
C LYS A 167 -2.69 -15.64 18.23
N LEU A 168 -2.18 -15.41 17.01
CA LEU A 168 -1.27 -14.30 16.72
C LEU A 168 -1.97 -12.94 16.92
N ILE A 169 -3.19 -12.79 16.39
CA ILE A 169 -4.01 -11.59 16.59
C ILE A 169 -4.29 -11.36 18.09
N ASP A 170 -4.75 -12.40 18.78
CA ASP A 170 -5.11 -12.33 20.21
C ASP A 170 -3.88 -12.00 21.07
N TRP A 171 -2.71 -12.59 20.76
CA TRP A 171 -1.47 -12.29 21.45
C TRP A 171 -1.07 -10.82 21.29
N VAL A 172 -1.11 -10.27 20.07
CA VAL A 172 -0.82 -8.85 19.83
C VAL A 172 -1.79 -7.95 20.59
N LYS A 173 -3.06 -8.30 20.67
CA LYS A 173 -4.07 -7.51 21.40
C LYS A 173 -3.93 -7.55 22.92
N THR A 174 -3.33 -8.61 23.47
CA THR A 174 -3.37 -8.89 24.91
C THR A 174 -2.01 -8.89 25.62
N THR A 175 -0.91 -8.99 24.87
CA THR A 175 0.44 -9.05 25.45
C THR A 175 0.72 -7.82 26.32
N PRO A 176 1.33 -7.96 27.51
CA PRO A 176 1.63 -6.82 28.39
C PRO A 176 2.90 -6.06 27.98
N LYS A 177 3.54 -6.45 26.87
CA LYS A 177 4.85 -5.94 26.44
C LYS A 177 4.86 -4.47 26.02
N TRP A 178 3.72 -3.97 25.56
CA TRP A 178 3.47 -2.56 25.24
C TRP A 178 1.98 -2.25 25.48
N PRO A 179 1.58 -0.98 25.67
CA PRO A 179 0.19 -0.61 25.94
C PRO A 179 -0.72 -0.76 24.71
N LYS A 180 -2.01 -0.97 24.98
CA LYS A 180 -3.09 -0.96 23.99
C LYS A 180 -4.13 0.02 24.47
N TYR A 181 -4.72 0.75 23.53
CA TYR A 181 -5.66 1.82 23.85
C TYR A 181 -7.00 1.56 23.17
N THR A 182 -8.07 2.04 23.80
CA THR A 182 -9.39 2.12 23.17
C THR A 182 -9.71 3.58 22.92
N VAL A 183 -9.74 4.00 21.66
CA VAL A 183 -9.99 5.38 21.27
C VAL A 183 -11.24 5.43 20.41
N HIS A 184 -12.31 6.06 20.89
CA HIS A 184 -13.62 6.09 20.21
C HIS A 184 -14.14 4.70 19.80
N GLY A 185 -13.80 3.66 20.57
CA GLY A 185 -14.15 2.27 20.30
C GLY A 185 -13.19 1.52 19.37
N ALA A 186 -12.20 2.18 18.78
CA ALA A 186 -11.12 1.54 18.02
C ALA A 186 -10.07 0.94 18.96
N THR A 187 -9.59 -0.26 18.66
CA THR A 187 -8.39 -0.82 19.30
C THR A 187 -7.16 -0.24 18.62
N VAL A 188 -6.35 0.48 19.39
CA VAL A 188 -5.08 1.06 18.94
C VAL A 188 -3.95 0.29 19.61
N THR A 189 -3.06 -0.28 18.80
CA THR A 189 -1.83 -0.93 19.27
C THR A 189 -0.62 -0.10 18.89
N THR A 190 0.41 -0.17 19.72
CA THR A 190 1.72 0.41 19.44
C THR A 190 2.71 -0.67 18.95
N GLU A 191 3.95 -0.27 18.76
CA GLU A 191 5.00 -1.00 18.02
C GLU A 191 5.59 -2.22 18.75
N GLN A 192 6.25 -1.96 19.89
CA GLN A 192 7.14 -2.92 20.55
C GLN A 192 7.34 -2.58 22.03
N GLY A 193 7.84 -3.52 22.81
CA GLY A 193 8.32 -3.25 24.15
C GLY A 193 8.70 -4.48 24.95
N ASP A 194 9.25 -4.25 26.13
CA ASP A 194 9.68 -5.29 27.07
C ASP A 194 8.75 -5.47 28.29
N GLY A 195 7.69 -4.66 28.37
CA GLY A 195 6.76 -4.57 29.49
C GLY A 195 7.11 -3.48 30.50
N LYS A 196 8.24 -2.79 30.32
CA LYS A 196 8.69 -1.63 31.12
C LYS A 196 8.98 -0.44 30.23
N GLN A 197 9.71 -0.67 29.15
CA GLN A 197 10.01 0.25 28.07
C GLN A 197 9.26 -0.21 26.82
N PHE A 198 8.70 0.72 26.08
CA PHE A 198 7.95 0.42 24.87
C PHE A 198 8.04 1.57 23.89
N CYS A 199 7.91 1.23 22.61
CA CYS A 199 7.49 2.15 21.57
C CYS A 199 6.04 1.85 21.20
N CYS A 200 5.22 2.85 20.91
CA CYS A 200 5.53 4.26 20.87
C CYS A 200 4.66 4.98 21.91
N ASN A 201 4.67 6.31 21.89
CA ASN A 201 4.00 7.10 22.90
C ASN A 201 2.46 6.94 22.86
N LEU A 202 1.73 7.84 23.54
CA LEU A 202 0.27 7.86 23.57
C LEU A 202 -0.34 7.82 22.14
N PRO A 203 -1.61 7.37 21.98
CA PRO A 203 -2.25 7.18 20.67
C PRO A 203 -2.20 8.37 19.70
N ASN A 204 -1.93 9.58 20.16
CA ASN A 204 -1.81 10.77 19.33
C ASN A 204 -0.36 11.14 18.97
N GLN A 205 0.60 10.23 19.16
CA GLN A 205 2.04 10.52 19.07
C GLN A 205 2.82 9.40 18.35
N CYS A 206 2.25 8.75 17.32
CA CYS A 206 2.70 7.54 16.58
C CYS A 206 1.99 6.23 17.00
N CYS A 207 1.82 5.23 16.13
CA CYS A 207 1.88 5.26 14.66
C CYS A 207 0.66 4.48 14.15
N ASP A 208 -0.04 5.08 13.20
CA ASP A 208 -1.21 4.47 12.59
C ASP A 208 -0.87 3.16 11.88
N SER A 209 0.34 3.05 11.34
CA SER A 209 0.94 1.84 10.76
C SER A 209 0.65 0.58 11.58
N HIS A 210 0.92 0.65 12.89
CA HIS A 210 0.85 -0.53 13.75
C HIS A 210 -0.58 -1.02 13.93
N THR A 211 -1.51 -0.08 14.08
CA THR A 211 -2.94 -0.38 14.17
C THR A 211 -3.52 -0.75 12.80
N ALA A 212 -3.03 -0.17 11.72
CA ALA A 212 -3.42 -0.54 10.36
C ALA A 212 -3.02 -1.98 10.04
N ARG A 213 -1.85 -2.44 10.50
CA ARG A 213 -1.41 -3.84 10.38
C ARG A 213 -2.33 -4.79 11.15
N LEU A 214 -2.70 -4.46 12.39
CA LEU A 214 -3.69 -5.24 13.15
C LEU A 214 -5.03 -5.31 12.41
N ALA A 215 -5.53 -4.16 11.97
CA ALA A 215 -6.80 -4.08 11.25
C ALA A 215 -6.80 -4.88 9.94
N ALA A 216 -5.68 -4.91 9.21
CA ALA A 216 -5.54 -5.71 7.98
C ALA A 216 -5.68 -7.21 8.24
N VAL A 217 -4.99 -7.70 9.28
CA VAL A 217 -5.05 -9.12 9.64
C VAL A 217 -6.45 -9.48 10.17
N GLU A 218 -7.07 -8.62 10.97
CA GLU A 218 -8.46 -8.83 11.43
C GLU A 218 -9.44 -8.83 10.25
N ALA A 219 -9.28 -7.94 9.27
CA ALA A 219 -10.10 -7.92 8.06
C ALA A 219 -9.96 -9.20 7.23
N PHE A 220 -8.73 -9.67 7.00
CA PHE A 220 -8.51 -10.95 6.30
C PHE A 220 -9.03 -12.15 7.09
N TYR A 221 -8.91 -12.13 8.42
CA TYR A 221 -9.46 -13.17 9.27
C TYR A 221 -10.99 -13.24 9.11
N PHE A 222 -11.67 -12.09 9.11
CA PHE A 222 -13.09 -12.02 8.76
C PHE A 222 -13.34 -12.57 7.35
N ALA A 223 -12.59 -12.14 6.34
CA ALA A 223 -12.79 -12.58 4.96
C ALA A 223 -12.70 -14.11 4.79
N LYS A 224 -11.86 -14.77 5.59
CA LYS A 224 -11.65 -16.23 5.56
C LYS A 224 -12.61 -17.02 6.45
N THR A 225 -13.18 -16.41 7.48
CA THR A 225 -13.97 -17.12 8.51
C THR A 225 -15.45 -16.73 8.55
N GLY A 226 -15.78 -15.52 8.08
CA GLY A 226 -17.11 -14.91 8.24
C GLY A 226 -17.38 -14.31 9.62
N ASP A 227 -16.40 -14.28 10.53
CA ASP A 227 -16.59 -13.77 11.89
C ASP A 227 -16.73 -12.23 11.91
N ALA A 228 -17.97 -11.78 12.05
CA ALA A 228 -18.32 -10.36 12.01
C ALA A 228 -17.68 -9.52 13.13
N ALA A 229 -17.24 -10.13 14.24
CA ALA A 229 -16.54 -9.40 15.30
C ALA A 229 -15.21 -8.84 14.81
N TYR A 230 -14.47 -9.61 13.98
CA TYR A 230 -13.22 -9.16 13.39
C TYR A 230 -13.43 -8.09 12.30
N LYS A 231 -14.53 -8.18 11.54
CA LYS A 231 -14.93 -7.11 10.60
C LYS A 231 -15.16 -5.79 11.34
N GLU A 232 -15.90 -5.83 12.43
CA GLU A 232 -16.23 -4.65 13.24
C GLU A 232 -14.99 -4.07 13.92
N ALA A 233 -14.11 -4.91 14.47
CA ALA A 233 -12.84 -4.49 15.06
C ALA A 233 -11.95 -3.77 14.02
N ALA A 234 -11.73 -4.42 12.86
CA ALA A 234 -10.97 -3.83 11.76
C ALA A 234 -11.58 -2.51 11.28
N TYR A 235 -12.91 -2.45 11.10
CA TYR A 235 -13.59 -1.22 10.68
C TYR A 235 -13.32 -0.06 11.63
N ARG A 236 -13.41 -0.28 12.95
CA ARG A 236 -13.15 0.75 13.95
C ARG A 236 -11.69 1.19 13.93
N SER A 237 -10.76 0.24 13.87
CA SER A 237 -9.33 0.54 13.80
C SER A 237 -8.97 1.32 12.53
N TYR A 238 -9.53 0.97 11.36
CA TYR A 238 -9.33 1.75 10.12
C TYR A 238 -9.96 3.15 10.15
N ASN A 239 -11.10 3.34 10.83
CA ASN A 239 -11.63 4.70 11.05
C ASN A 239 -10.66 5.56 11.86
N TRP A 240 -10.01 4.98 12.88
CA TRP A 240 -8.98 5.69 13.63
C TRP A 240 -7.72 5.95 12.79
N VAL A 241 -7.26 4.96 12.01
CA VAL A 241 -6.11 5.11 11.09
C VAL A 241 -6.34 6.25 10.09
N THR A 242 -7.48 6.25 9.40
CA THR A 242 -7.79 7.28 8.39
C THR A 242 -8.01 8.66 9.00
N TYR A 243 -8.61 8.74 10.20
CA TYR A 243 -8.66 9.97 10.97
C TYR A 243 -7.25 10.50 11.30
N TRP A 244 -6.36 9.62 11.75
CA TRP A 244 -5.00 9.98 12.13
C TRP A 244 -4.18 10.45 10.92
N GLN A 245 -4.32 9.78 9.76
CA GLN A 245 -3.72 10.18 8.47
C GLN A 245 -4.11 11.61 8.05
N GLY A 246 -5.27 12.10 8.47
CA GLY A 246 -5.71 13.47 8.23
C GLY A 246 -5.08 14.54 9.14
N LEU A 247 -4.29 14.16 10.14
CA LEU A 247 -3.64 15.10 11.05
C LEU A 247 -2.44 15.81 10.39
N PRO A 248 -2.02 16.99 10.89
CA PRO A 248 -0.85 17.69 10.36
C PRO A 248 0.43 16.84 10.46
N GLY A 249 1.41 17.06 9.57
CA GLY A 249 2.70 16.35 9.56
C GLY A 249 3.36 16.18 10.93
N ALA A 250 3.28 17.19 11.81
CA ALA A 250 3.83 17.14 13.17
C ALA A 250 3.17 16.09 14.09
N ALA A 251 1.97 15.60 13.76
CA ALA A 251 1.32 14.51 14.49
C ALA A 251 1.84 13.13 14.07
N HIS A 252 2.51 13.05 12.92
CA HIS A 252 3.00 11.81 12.34
C HIS A 252 4.39 11.41 12.84
N ALA A 253 5.20 12.38 13.28
CA ALA A 253 6.53 12.13 13.81
C ALA A 253 6.47 11.77 15.32
N PRO A 254 6.82 10.54 15.74
CA PRO A 254 6.87 10.14 17.15
C PRO A 254 7.81 11.00 17.99
N TYR A 255 8.86 11.50 17.35
CA TYR A 255 9.89 12.35 17.91
C TYR A 255 10.11 13.53 16.97
N THR A 256 10.26 14.73 17.51
CA THR A 256 10.24 16.01 16.75
C THR A 256 11.23 16.11 15.58
N ASP A 257 12.26 15.27 15.57
CA ASP A 257 13.36 15.25 14.61
C ASP A 257 13.54 13.90 13.89
N GLN A 258 12.64 12.93 14.09
CA GLN A 258 12.73 11.60 13.47
C GLN A 258 11.52 11.30 12.57
N TRP A 259 11.83 10.76 11.40
CA TRP A 259 10.87 10.28 10.41
C TRP A 259 11.23 8.84 10.04
N TRP A 260 10.36 7.90 10.35
CA TRP A 260 10.42 6.49 10.03
C TRP A 260 9.53 6.15 8.82
N PHE A 261 10.20 5.91 7.70
CA PHE A 261 9.54 5.69 6.40
C PHE A 261 8.41 4.65 6.41
N THR A 262 8.58 3.55 7.15
CA THR A 262 7.55 2.51 7.29
C THR A 262 6.31 3.05 7.97
N ASP A 263 6.49 3.75 9.08
CA ASP A 263 5.41 4.10 9.96
C ASP A 263 4.61 5.32 9.50
N GLU A 264 5.26 6.35 8.96
CA GLU A 264 4.53 7.56 8.57
C GLU A 264 4.07 7.59 7.11
N PHE A 265 4.67 6.77 6.22
CA PHE A 265 4.43 6.93 4.78
C PHE A 265 3.85 5.71 4.08
N THR A 266 4.25 4.50 4.46
CA THR A 266 3.98 3.32 3.61
C THR A 266 3.01 2.32 4.23
N ASP A 267 3.10 2.06 5.53
CA ASP A 267 2.38 0.95 6.12
C ASP A 267 0.89 1.24 6.30
N GLY A 268 0.52 2.40 6.84
CA GLY A 268 -0.90 2.80 6.93
C GLY A 268 -1.64 2.67 5.59
N PRO A 269 -1.18 3.36 4.52
CA PRO A 269 -1.80 3.30 3.21
C PRO A 269 -1.80 1.89 2.57
N ARG A 270 -0.68 1.14 2.64
CA ARG A 270 -0.65 -0.21 2.03
C ARG A 270 -1.58 -1.18 2.76
N ARG A 271 -1.74 -1.06 4.09
CA ARG A 271 -2.67 -1.87 4.86
C ARG A 271 -4.13 -1.47 4.61
N LEU A 272 -4.41 -0.25 4.18
CA LEU A 272 -5.77 0.10 3.74
C LEU A 272 -6.16 -0.67 2.46
N MET A 273 -5.20 -0.95 1.56
CA MET A 273 -5.46 -1.78 0.38
C MET A 273 -5.82 -3.22 0.76
N ASP A 274 -5.18 -3.79 1.80
CA ASP A 274 -5.58 -5.08 2.37
C ASP A 274 -7.04 -5.06 2.88
N ALA A 275 -7.47 -3.94 3.47
CA ALA A 275 -8.84 -3.75 3.94
C ALA A 275 -9.86 -3.83 2.81
N PHE A 276 -9.59 -3.12 1.70
CA PHE A 276 -10.46 -3.13 0.53
C PHE A 276 -10.49 -4.50 -0.13
N TRP A 277 -9.37 -5.24 -0.14
CA TRP A 277 -9.38 -6.61 -0.63
C TRP A 277 -10.23 -7.53 0.26
N ALA A 278 -10.01 -7.50 1.57
CA ALA A 278 -10.68 -8.36 2.53
C ALA A 278 -12.17 -8.05 2.67
N VAL A 279 -12.53 -6.76 2.64
CA VAL A 279 -13.90 -6.24 2.77
C VAL A 279 -14.20 -5.28 1.60
N PRO A 280 -14.50 -5.82 0.41
CA PRO A 280 -14.68 -5.03 -0.82
C PRO A 280 -15.70 -3.90 -0.75
N GLU A 281 -16.72 -4.06 0.08
CA GLU A 281 -17.77 -3.08 0.36
C GLU A 281 -17.26 -1.80 1.05
N TRP A 282 -16.01 -1.75 1.53
CA TRP A 282 -15.38 -0.54 2.05
C TRP A 282 -14.71 0.33 1.00
N ALA A 283 -14.44 -0.21 -0.20
CA ALA A 283 -13.95 0.61 -1.32
C ALA A 283 -15.03 1.61 -1.81
N PRO A 284 -14.72 2.57 -2.68
CA PRO A 284 -15.74 3.35 -3.37
C PRO A 284 -16.64 2.45 -4.24
N GLY A 285 -17.94 2.75 -4.31
CA GLY A 285 -18.91 1.96 -5.09
C GLY A 285 -19.34 2.59 -6.41
N ASP A 286 -18.88 3.82 -6.65
CA ASP A 286 -19.13 4.67 -7.81
C ASP A 286 -17.98 4.66 -8.82
N GLU A 287 -16.94 3.86 -8.55
CA GLU A 287 -15.79 3.64 -9.42
C GLU A 287 -15.44 2.15 -9.48
N SER A 288 -14.99 1.69 -10.64
CA SER A 288 -14.47 0.32 -10.81
C SER A 288 -13.03 0.21 -10.31
N HIS A 289 -12.76 -0.77 -9.43
CA HIS A 289 -11.45 -1.02 -8.84
C HIS A 289 -11.16 -2.52 -8.72
N LEU A 290 -9.98 -2.95 -9.16
CA LEU A 290 -9.39 -4.23 -8.74
C LEU A 290 -8.82 -4.05 -7.33
N LEU A 291 -9.37 -4.79 -6.37
CA LEU A 291 -9.09 -4.60 -4.94
C LEU A 291 -8.00 -5.55 -4.42
N GLY A 292 -7.84 -6.71 -5.04
CA GLY A 292 -6.75 -7.62 -4.71
C GLY A 292 -6.83 -8.95 -5.46
N GLY A 293 -5.77 -9.73 -5.35
CA GLY A 293 -5.64 -11.03 -5.99
C GLY A 293 -4.39 -11.76 -5.53
N ILE A 294 -4.32 -13.05 -5.83
CA ILE A 294 -3.17 -13.89 -5.44
C ILE A 294 -2.01 -13.80 -6.43
N SER A 295 -2.27 -13.42 -7.69
CA SER A 295 -1.25 -13.13 -8.70
C SER A 295 -1.00 -11.63 -8.86
N PRO A 296 0.25 -11.18 -9.07
CA PRO A 296 0.50 -9.78 -9.38
C PRO A 296 -0.14 -9.37 -10.72
N VAL A 297 -0.77 -8.20 -10.71
CA VAL A 297 -1.33 -7.57 -11.91
C VAL A 297 -0.18 -6.91 -12.68
N THR A 298 -0.08 -7.21 -13.98
CA THR A 298 0.96 -6.69 -14.88
C THR A 298 0.48 -5.54 -15.75
N LYS A 299 -0.83 -5.50 -16.03
CA LYS A 299 -1.50 -4.44 -16.79
C LYS A 299 -2.93 -4.31 -16.30
N ILE A 300 -3.46 -3.09 -16.31
CA ILE A 300 -4.87 -2.83 -16.07
C ILE A 300 -5.31 -1.57 -16.79
N ALA A 301 -6.52 -1.60 -17.34
CA ALA A 301 -7.19 -0.48 -17.95
C ALA A 301 -8.65 -0.48 -17.52
N TYR A 302 -9.14 0.71 -17.19
CA TYR A 302 -10.53 0.97 -16.86
C TYR A 302 -11.12 1.84 -17.95
N GLU A 303 -12.34 1.52 -18.36
CA GLU A 303 -13.14 2.30 -19.30
C GLU A 303 -14.61 2.26 -18.84
N GLN A 304 -15.46 3.08 -19.45
CA GLN A 304 -16.89 3.04 -19.12
C GLN A 304 -17.46 1.63 -19.42
N GLY A 305 -18.01 0.97 -18.38
CA GLY A 305 -18.57 -0.37 -18.53
C GLY A 305 -17.54 -1.47 -18.79
N SER A 306 -16.24 -1.22 -18.55
CA SER A 306 -15.19 -2.17 -18.89
C SER A 306 -13.99 -2.13 -17.94
N VAL A 307 -13.50 -3.31 -17.55
CA VAL A 307 -12.20 -3.50 -16.92
C VAL A 307 -11.44 -4.58 -17.70
N VAL A 308 -10.24 -4.27 -18.15
CA VAL A 308 -9.33 -5.23 -18.79
C VAL A 308 -8.04 -5.26 -18.01
N TYR A 309 -7.58 -6.45 -17.63
CA TYR A 309 -6.34 -6.60 -16.88
C TYR A 309 -5.60 -7.89 -17.25
N SER A 310 -4.31 -7.91 -16.94
CA SER A 310 -3.44 -9.08 -17.12
C SER A 310 -2.76 -9.45 -15.80
N THR A 311 -2.69 -10.74 -15.49
CA THR A 311 -1.98 -11.28 -14.32
C THR A 311 -0.66 -11.94 -14.73
N PHE A 312 0.28 -12.04 -13.80
CA PHE A 312 1.53 -12.75 -14.03
C PHE A 312 1.31 -14.26 -14.14
N ASP A 313 0.44 -14.83 -13.29
CA ASP A 313 0.13 -16.25 -13.27
C ASP A 313 -1.05 -16.56 -14.20
N ALA A 314 -1.02 -17.73 -14.81
CA ALA A 314 -2.14 -18.20 -15.62
C ALA A 314 -3.34 -18.67 -14.78
N ASP A 315 -3.10 -18.90 -13.48
CA ASP A 315 -4.07 -19.42 -12.53
C ASP A 315 -4.13 -18.43 -11.36
N SER A 316 -5.28 -17.77 -11.16
CA SER A 316 -5.43 -16.79 -10.09
C SER A 316 -6.90 -16.57 -9.73
N THR A 317 -7.11 -15.87 -8.62
CA THR A 317 -8.41 -15.34 -8.21
C THR A 317 -8.29 -13.88 -7.79
N GLU A 318 -9.09 -13.02 -8.43
CA GLU A 318 -9.10 -11.58 -8.20
C GLU A 318 -10.45 -11.14 -7.64
N VAL A 319 -10.41 -10.05 -6.89
CA VAL A 319 -11.57 -9.37 -6.31
C VAL A 319 -11.66 -7.97 -6.88
N LEU A 320 -12.81 -7.63 -7.42
CA LEU A 320 -13.09 -6.31 -7.96
C LEU A 320 -14.36 -5.75 -7.32
N ARG A 321 -14.46 -4.43 -7.29
CA ARG A 321 -15.73 -3.73 -7.12
C ARG A 321 -16.00 -2.93 -8.36
N LEU A 322 -17.19 -3.11 -8.94
CA LEU A 322 -17.55 -2.53 -10.23
C LEU A 322 -18.62 -1.46 -10.08
N ASP A 323 -18.50 -0.38 -10.84
CA ASP A 323 -19.56 0.62 -10.98
C ASP A 323 -20.57 0.23 -12.08
N PHE A 324 -20.29 -0.80 -12.89
CA PHE A 324 -21.16 -1.32 -13.95
C PHE A 324 -21.59 -2.78 -13.74
N THR A 325 -22.63 -3.21 -14.46
CA THR A 325 -23.16 -4.57 -14.36
C THR A 325 -22.46 -5.44 -15.41
N PRO A 326 -21.68 -6.47 -15.04
CA PRO A 326 -20.93 -7.28 -15.98
C PRO A 326 -21.85 -8.20 -16.79
N GLU A 327 -21.69 -8.19 -18.11
CA GLU A 327 -22.45 -8.99 -19.09
C GLU A 327 -21.57 -10.02 -19.80
N PHE A 328 -20.34 -9.62 -20.13
CA PHE A 328 -19.36 -10.47 -20.80
C PHE A 328 -18.07 -10.51 -20.01
N VAL A 329 -17.65 -11.71 -19.63
CA VAL A 329 -16.40 -11.94 -18.91
C VAL A 329 -15.63 -12.97 -19.71
N THR A 330 -14.38 -12.67 -20.05
CA THR A 330 -13.52 -13.58 -20.81
C THR A 330 -12.16 -13.72 -20.18
N ALA A 331 -11.54 -14.88 -20.38
CA ALA A 331 -10.16 -15.19 -20.04
C ALA A 331 -9.43 -15.66 -21.31
N ASN A 332 -8.39 -14.96 -21.73
CA ASN A 332 -7.74 -15.10 -23.04
C ASN A 332 -8.76 -15.14 -24.20
N GLY A 333 -9.79 -14.30 -24.14
CA GLY A 333 -10.88 -14.23 -25.13
C GLY A 333 -11.91 -15.36 -25.06
N LYS A 334 -11.76 -16.35 -24.17
CA LYS A 334 -12.76 -17.41 -23.95
C LYS A 334 -13.76 -17.00 -22.87
N PRO A 335 -15.08 -17.20 -23.06
CA PRO A 335 -16.06 -16.84 -22.05
C PRO A 335 -15.86 -17.56 -20.71
N LEU A 336 -15.93 -16.80 -19.61
CA LEU A 336 -16.05 -17.31 -18.26
C LEU A 336 -17.54 -17.25 -17.84
N GLY A 337 -18.05 -18.33 -17.25
CA GLY A 337 -19.44 -18.40 -16.79
C GLY A 337 -19.64 -17.77 -15.41
N LYS A 338 -20.80 -17.13 -15.19
CA LYS A 338 -21.28 -16.74 -13.86
C LYS A 338 -21.57 -17.98 -13.02
N ARG A 339 -21.18 -17.97 -11.75
CA ARG A 339 -21.32 -19.09 -10.79
C ARG A 339 -21.87 -18.62 -9.45
N SER A 340 -22.30 -19.57 -8.64
CA SER A 340 -22.65 -19.37 -7.22
C SER A 340 -21.42 -19.28 -6.32
N ASP A 341 -20.32 -19.93 -6.70
CA ASP A 341 -19.04 -19.96 -5.99
C ASP A 341 -17.87 -20.12 -6.98
N LEU A 342 -16.64 -20.04 -6.47
CA LEU A 342 -15.41 -20.16 -7.25
C LEU A 342 -14.67 -21.50 -7.02
N SER A 343 -15.38 -22.59 -6.74
CA SER A 343 -14.79 -23.93 -6.69
C SER A 343 -14.21 -24.39 -8.04
N GLN A 344 -14.61 -23.74 -9.13
CA GLN A 344 -14.16 -23.95 -10.52
C GLN A 344 -13.96 -22.60 -11.24
N PRO A 345 -13.21 -22.53 -12.35
CA PRO A 345 -13.05 -21.30 -13.13
C PRO A 345 -14.37 -20.67 -13.57
N GLY A 346 -14.49 -19.36 -13.40
CA GLY A 346 -15.72 -18.59 -13.61
C GLY A 346 -15.71 -17.30 -12.78
N TYR A 347 -16.88 -16.67 -12.63
CA TYR A 347 -16.99 -15.49 -11.79
C TYR A 347 -18.26 -15.47 -10.94
N THR A 348 -18.19 -14.80 -9.79
CA THR A 348 -19.37 -14.43 -8.99
C THR A 348 -19.57 -12.91 -9.07
N PHE A 349 -20.81 -12.44 -9.03
CA PHE A 349 -21.13 -11.02 -8.95
C PHE A 349 -22.32 -10.79 -8.02
N ASP A 350 -22.12 -9.99 -6.98
CA ASP A 350 -23.16 -9.53 -6.06
C ASP A 350 -23.70 -8.18 -6.55
N GLU A 351 -24.97 -8.12 -6.91
CA GLU A 351 -25.58 -6.92 -7.49
C GLU A 351 -25.75 -5.78 -6.48
N LYS A 352 -25.88 -6.09 -5.18
CA LYS A 352 -26.10 -5.10 -4.13
C LYS A 352 -24.80 -4.43 -3.73
N THR A 353 -23.75 -5.23 -3.51
CA THR A 353 -22.43 -4.72 -3.11
C THR A 353 -21.57 -4.34 -4.30
N ARG A 354 -21.95 -4.80 -5.50
CA ARG A 354 -21.20 -4.66 -6.76
C ARG A 354 -19.84 -5.34 -6.74
N VAL A 355 -19.69 -6.33 -5.87
CA VAL A 355 -18.45 -7.08 -5.70
C VAL A 355 -18.43 -8.21 -6.71
N MET A 356 -17.38 -8.25 -7.51
CA MET A 356 -17.07 -9.33 -8.42
C MET A 356 -15.89 -10.13 -7.89
N ARG A 357 -15.92 -11.44 -8.08
CA ARG A 357 -14.73 -12.28 -7.91
C ARG A 357 -14.56 -13.13 -9.16
N VAL A 358 -13.34 -13.19 -9.68
CA VAL A 358 -13.01 -13.91 -10.92
C VAL A 358 -11.96 -14.96 -10.59
N ARG A 359 -12.23 -16.21 -10.94
CA ARG A 359 -11.22 -17.29 -10.93
C ARG A 359 -10.96 -17.71 -12.36
N HIS A 360 -9.69 -17.70 -12.75
CA HIS A 360 -9.24 -18.15 -14.06
C HIS A 360 -8.13 -19.19 -13.91
N GLU A 361 -7.99 -20.04 -14.94
CA GLU A 361 -6.96 -21.07 -15.06
C GLU A 361 -6.47 -21.10 -16.50
N ASN A 362 -5.17 -21.35 -16.70
CA ASN A 362 -4.51 -21.38 -18.01
C ASN A 362 -4.76 -20.10 -18.85
N ALA A 363 -4.96 -18.96 -18.20
CA ALA A 363 -5.26 -17.68 -18.85
C ALA A 363 -4.70 -16.50 -18.05
N ARG A 364 -4.19 -15.47 -18.72
CA ARG A 364 -3.61 -14.29 -18.06
C ARG A 364 -4.38 -13.02 -18.33
N ASP A 365 -5.03 -12.94 -19.49
CA ASP A 365 -5.72 -11.73 -19.94
C ASP A 365 -7.22 -11.85 -19.64
N ILE A 366 -7.71 -10.98 -18.77
CA ILE A 366 -9.11 -10.94 -18.35
C ILE A 366 -9.76 -9.68 -18.90
N ALA A 367 -10.92 -9.85 -19.53
CA ALA A 367 -11.74 -8.73 -19.97
C ALA A 367 -13.16 -8.87 -19.40
N ILE A 368 -13.61 -7.82 -18.73
CA ILE A 368 -14.93 -7.69 -18.13
C ILE A 368 -15.61 -6.52 -18.82
N GLN A 369 -16.75 -6.77 -19.45
CA GLN A 369 -17.55 -5.76 -20.15
C GLN A 369 -19.00 -5.85 -19.70
N GLY A 370 -19.69 -4.72 -19.71
CA GLY A 370 -21.10 -4.68 -19.37
C GLY A 370 -21.72 -3.30 -19.51
N SER A 371 -22.90 -3.14 -18.92
CA SER A 371 -23.71 -1.93 -19.05
C SER A 371 -23.65 -1.04 -17.80
N GLY A 372 -23.69 0.27 -18.05
CA GLY A 372 -23.57 1.30 -17.02
C GLY A 372 -22.12 1.71 -16.78
N GLY A 373 -21.83 2.14 -15.54
CA GLY A 373 -20.54 2.68 -15.16
C GLY A 373 -20.34 4.13 -15.62
N SER A 374 -19.37 4.77 -14.97
CA SER A 374 -18.92 6.12 -15.24
C SER A 374 -17.72 6.07 -16.18
N THR A 375 -17.55 7.09 -17.02
CA THR A 375 -16.29 7.27 -17.74
C THR A 375 -15.18 7.56 -16.71
N PRO A 376 -14.07 6.81 -16.71
CA PRO A 376 -13.01 6.99 -15.73
C PRO A 376 -12.43 8.39 -15.75
N VAL A 377 -12.24 8.95 -14.56
CA VAL A 377 -11.53 10.21 -14.38
C VAL A 377 -10.04 9.93 -14.37
N ARG A 378 -9.31 10.60 -15.26
CA ARG A 378 -7.85 10.62 -15.26
C ARG A 378 -7.37 11.74 -14.34
N THR A 379 -6.52 11.39 -13.40
CA THR A 379 -5.94 12.34 -12.45
C THR A 379 -4.46 12.55 -12.78
N VAL A 380 -4.07 13.81 -12.90
CA VAL A 380 -2.67 14.23 -12.93
C VAL A 380 -2.27 14.67 -11.53
N THR A 381 -1.27 13.97 -11.00
CA THR A 381 -0.45 14.39 -9.85
C THR A 381 0.84 15.00 -10.38
N PHE A 382 1.60 15.69 -9.53
CA PHE A 382 2.88 16.28 -9.93
C PHE A 382 4.09 15.50 -9.39
N ASP A 383 3.84 14.25 -8.98
CA ASP A 383 4.85 13.32 -8.51
C ASP A 383 5.38 12.39 -9.63
N ASP A 384 4.64 12.22 -10.74
CA ASP A 384 5.02 11.34 -11.86
C ASP A 384 4.65 11.93 -13.26
N PRO A 385 5.63 12.31 -14.11
CA PRO A 385 7.06 12.30 -13.82
C PRO A 385 7.42 13.38 -12.81
N HIS A 386 8.33 13.08 -11.89
CA HIS A 386 8.77 14.03 -10.88
C HIS A 386 9.62 15.15 -11.49
N PHE A 387 9.23 16.41 -11.25
CA PHE A 387 10.01 17.61 -11.55
C PHE A 387 10.44 18.31 -10.26
N SER A 388 11.61 18.97 -10.29
CA SER A 388 12.12 19.75 -9.15
C SER A 388 11.22 20.94 -8.80
N ALA A 389 11.18 21.31 -7.53
CA ALA A 389 10.49 22.51 -7.07
C ALA A 389 10.99 23.78 -7.78
N GLY A 390 10.07 24.69 -8.10
CA GLY A 390 10.32 25.90 -8.86
C GLY A 390 10.39 25.69 -10.38
N THR A 391 10.37 24.44 -10.88
CA THR A 391 10.30 24.18 -12.32
C THR A 391 9.01 24.78 -12.88
N VAL A 392 9.16 25.73 -13.80
CA VAL A 392 8.05 26.31 -14.55
C VAL A 392 7.58 25.28 -15.58
N LEU A 393 6.27 25.02 -15.61
CA LEU A 393 5.68 24.12 -16.60
C LEU A 393 5.56 24.82 -17.95
N ASP A 394 6.11 24.18 -18.98
CA ASP A 394 6.08 24.60 -20.37
C ASP A 394 6.04 23.36 -21.27
N GLY A 395 5.12 23.33 -22.23
CA GLY A 395 4.86 22.17 -23.08
C GLY A 395 3.96 21.12 -22.42
N PHE A 396 4.15 19.84 -22.77
CA PHE A 396 3.29 18.76 -22.28
C PHE A 396 3.75 18.22 -20.93
N TYR A 397 2.85 18.15 -19.95
CA TYR A 397 3.08 17.48 -18.67
C TYR A 397 1.76 16.92 -18.10
N PRO A 398 1.74 15.68 -17.55
CA PRO A 398 2.84 14.71 -17.54
C PRO A 398 3.12 14.17 -18.96
N SER A 399 2.13 14.28 -19.84
CA SER A 399 2.21 14.04 -21.27
C SER A 399 0.99 14.68 -21.96
N ALA A 400 0.85 14.55 -23.27
CA ALA A 400 -0.38 14.94 -23.96
C ALA A 400 -1.60 14.20 -23.35
N PRO A 401 -2.78 14.86 -23.26
CA PRO A 401 -3.14 16.08 -23.97
C PRO A 401 -2.91 17.39 -23.20
N ILE A 402 -2.43 17.37 -21.96
CA ILE A 402 -2.34 18.59 -21.14
C ILE A 402 -1.10 19.40 -21.54
N ALA A 403 -1.35 20.59 -22.05
CA ALA A 403 -0.34 21.56 -22.44
C ALA A 403 -0.32 22.75 -21.47
N TRP A 404 0.88 23.05 -21.00
CA TRP A 404 1.19 24.20 -20.16
C TRP A 404 1.83 25.23 -21.06
N SER A 405 1.19 26.38 -21.22
CA SER A 405 1.70 27.50 -22.01
C SER A 405 1.85 28.73 -21.12
N ASP A 406 2.45 29.77 -21.71
CA ASP A 406 2.52 31.11 -21.11
C ASP A 406 3.30 31.16 -19.78
N SER A 407 3.98 30.07 -19.41
CA SER A 407 4.81 29.96 -18.21
C SER A 407 4.08 30.38 -16.92
N GLN A 408 2.79 30.05 -16.79
CA GLN A 408 1.95 30.54 -15.68
C GLN A 408 2.06 29.69 -14.41
N TRP A 409 2.50 28.44 -14.53
CA TRP A 409 2.48 27.45 -13.46
C TRP A 409 3.88 26.98 -13.12
N ALA A 410 4.14 26.74 -11.84
CA ALA A 410 5.40 26.18 -11.36
C ALA A 410 5.16 25.06 -10.34
N ILE A 411 6.06 24.08 -10.33
CA ILE A 411 6.07 22.99 -9.35
C ILE A 411 6.37 23.55 -7.96
N ALA A 412 5.57 23.16 -6.98
CA ALA A 412 5.75 23.44 -5.57
C ALA A 412 6.12 22.17 -4.80
N VAL A 413 6.84 22.35 -3.70
CA VAL A 413 7.12 21.28 -2.73
C VAL A 413 5.88 20.94 -1.92
N PRO A 414 5.75 19.71 -1.38
CA PRO A 414 4.75 19.40 -0.36
C PRO A 414 4.65 20.48 0.72
N GLY A 415 3.43 20.84 1.08
CA GLY A 415 3.16 21.96 1.97
C GLY A 415 1.70 22.02 2.44
N GLY A 416 1.50 22.40 3.70
CA GLY A 416 0.18 22.51 4.30
C GLY A 416 -0.57 21.17 4.31
N LYS A 417 -1.66 21.08 3.55
CA LYS A 417 -2.49 19.86 3.41
C LYS A 417 -2.18 19.06 2.14
N PHE A 418 -1.26 19.51 1.29
CA PHE A 418 -0.73 18.69 0.19
C PHE A 418 0.55 18.01 0.64
N GLY A 419 0.49 16.68 0.81
CA GLY A 419 1.65 15.84 1.12
C GLY A 419 2.51 15.49 -0.10
N THR A 420 2.12 15.95 -1.28
CA THR A 420 2.67 15.63 -2.60
C THR A 420 3.21 16.87 -3.29
N PHE A 421 4.07 16.66 -4.31
CA PHE A 421 4.41 17.74 -5.22
C PHE A 421 3.14 18.18 -5.94
N HIS A 422 3.02 19.49 -6.16
CA HIS A 422 1.81 20.10 -6.70
C HIS A 422 2.19 21.35 -7.50
N ILE A 423 1.22 22.13 -7.99
CA ILE A 423 1.49 23.38 -8.70
C ILE A 423 1.00 24.61 -7.96
N MET A 424 1.66 25.72 -8.22
CA MET A 424 1.27 27.07 -7.82
C MET A 424 1.40 28.02 -9.02
N LEU A 425 0.84 29.22 -8.88
CA LEU A 425 1.09 30.28 -9.85
C LEU A 425 2.57 30.69 -9.80
N LYS A 426 3.20 30.83 -10.98
CA LYS A 426 4.56 31.36 -11.09
C LYS A 426 4.63 32.81 -10.64
N ASP A 427 3.65 33.62 -11.05
CA ASP A 427 3.42 34.96 -10.52
C ASP A 427 2.27 34.89 -9.51
N PRO A 428 2.55 34.98 -8.20
CA PRO A 428 1.52 34.92 -7.17
C PRO A 428 0.44 36.00 -7.32
N ALA A 429 0.76 37.14 -7.96
CA ALA A 429 -0.18 38.23 -8.17
C ALA A 429 -1.04 38.06 -9.43
N ALA A 430 -0.87 36.95 -10.18
CA ALA A 430 -1.65 36.71 -11.39
C ALA A 430 -3.14 36.53 -11.06
N GLU A 431 -3.98 37.35 -11.68
CA GLU A 431 -5.45 37.26 -11.55
C GLU A 431 -6.03 36.18 -12.47
N ASN A 432 -5.26 35.66 -13.42
CA ASN A 432 -5.72 34.65 -14.38
C ASN A 432 -4.62 33.64 -14.70
N ALA A 433 -5.01 32.39 -14.90
CA ALA A 433 -4.17 31.36 -15.47
C ALA A 433 -5.00 30.38 -16.31
N THR A 434 -4.36 29.68 -17.24
CA THR A 434 -5.03 28.74 -18.14
C THR A 434 -4.27 27.43 -18.16
N ILE A 435 -5.03 26.34 -18.29
CA ILE A 435 -4.53 25.01 -18.62
C ILE A 435 -5.10 24.65 -19.98
N TRP A 436 -4.25 24.22 -20.91
CA TRP A 436 -4.64 23.89 -22.28
C TRP A 436 -4.71 22.39 -22.49
N PHE A 437 -5.56 21.99 -23.42
CA PHE A 437 -5.66 20.62 -23.91
C PHE A 437 -5.42 20.62 -25.42
N SER A 438 -4.42 19.86 -25.89
CA SER A 438 -4.11 19.74 -27.32
C SER A 438 -5.21 19.06 -28.12
N VAL A 439 -6.08 18.30 -27.44
CA VAL A 439 -7.34 17.77 -27.95
C VAL A 439 -8.42 18.03 -26.91
N PRO A 440 -9.64 18.46 -27.28
CA PRO A 440 -10.66 18.82 -26.31
C PRO A 440 -10.91 17.74 -25.25
N GLN A 441 -10.83 18.10 -23.97
CA GLN A 441 -11.09 17.23 -22.82
C GLN A 441 -12.16 17.82 -21.91
N ILE A 442 -12.83 16.99 -21.11
CA ILE A 442 -13.69 17.49 -20.04
C ILE A 442 -12.82 17.69 -18.80
N PHE A 443 -12.64 18.95 -18.37
CA PHE A 443 -12.00 19.25 -17.09
C PHE A 443 -12.97 18.92 -15.94
N ALA A 444 -12.74 17.79 -15.26
CA ALA A 444 -13.64 17.23 -14.25
C ALA A 444 -13.46 17.87 -12.87
N GLY A 445 -12.26 18.36 -12.56
CA GLY A 445 -12.00 19.02 -11.28
C GLY A 445 -10.53 19.19 -10.94
N ILE A 446 -10.29 19.70 -9.74
CA ILE A 446 -8.95 19.91 -9.17
C ILE A 446 -9.06 20.04 -7.65
N ASP A 447 -8.04 19.62 -6.91
CA ASP A 447 -7.94 19.87 -5.48
C ASP A 447 -7.22 21.21 -5.26
N ILE A 448 -7.74 22.05 -4.36
CA ILE A 448 -7.24 23.42 -4.11
C ILE A 448 -6.95 23.60 -2.63
N TYR A 449 -5.72 23.97 -2.29
CA TYR A 449 -5.34 24.33 -0.92
C TYR A 449 -5.01 25.82 -0.85
N ASN A 450 -5.55 26.51 0.16
CA ASN A 450 -5.19 27.90 0.45
C ASN A 450 -4.19 27.95 1.61
N GLY A 451 -2.91 28.12 1.28
CA GLY A 451 -1.82 28.36 2.22
C GLY A 451 -1.66 29.83 2.62
N GLY A 452 -2.47 30.73 2.06
CA GLY A 452 -2.48 32.15 2.37
C GLY A 452 -3.15 32.49 3.69
N THR A 453 -3.10 33.77 4.06
CA THR A 453 -3.66 34.31 5.32
C THR A 453 -5.06 34.88 5.16
N SER A 454 -5.55 35.04 3.93
CA SER A 454 -6.86 35.59 3.58
C SER A 454 -7.70 34.59 2.79
N GLU A 455 -9.02 34.82 2.78
CA GLU A 455 -9.94 34.06 1.95
C GLU A 455 -9.69 34.37 0.46
N ALA A 456 -9.60 33.31 -0.34
CA ALA A 456 -9.37 33.35 -1.76
C ALA A 456 -10.62 32.86 -2.52
N SER A 457 -10.87 33.43 -3.69
CA SER A 457 -11.94 32.94 -4.59
C SER A 457 -11.38 32.61 -5.95
N ILE A 458 -11.90 31.53 -6.53
CA ILE A 458 -11.56 31.09 -7.88
C ILE A 458 -12.85 30.89 -8.68
N SER A 459 -12.83 31.37 -9.92
CA SER A 459 -13.84 31.10 -10.93
C SER A 459 -13.21 30.29 -12.05
N LEU A 460 -13.58 29.01 -12.13
CA LEU A 460 -13.21 28.10 -13.21
C LEU A 460 -14.17 28.29 -14.38
N SER A 461 -13.70 28.40 -15.61
CA SER A 461 -14.55 28.55 -16.79
C SER A 461 -13.92 27.96 -18.05
N SER A 462 -14.76 27.65 -19.02
CA SER A 462 -14.38 27.30 -20.39
C SER A 462 -15.28 28.04 -21.37
N PRO A 463 -14.88 28.32 -22.63
CA PRO A 463 -15.78 28.93 -23.61
C PRO A 463 -17.11 28.19 -23.79
N GLU A 464 -17.10 26.88 -23.61
CA GLU A 464 -18.22 25.96 -23.85
C GLU A 464 -19.05 25.65 -22.59
N THR A 465 -18.60 26.07 -21.39
CA THR A 465 -19.18 25.61 -20.13
C THR A 465 -19.51 26.73 -19.15
N ARG A 466 -20.42 26.46 -18.21
CA ARG A 466 -20.80 27.41 -17.17
C ARG A 466 -19.67 27.57 -16.15
N ALA A 467 -19.39 28.81 -15.77
CA ALA A 467 -18.41 29.10 -14.72
C ALA A 467 -18.77 28.47 -13.37
N VAL A 468 -17.78 27.87 -12.72
CA VAL A 468 -17.85 27.29 -11.37
C VAL A 468 -17.06 28.19 -10.43
N LYS A 469 -17.75 28.79 -9.46
CA LYS A 469 -17.14 29.68 -8.48
C LYS A 469 -17.01 28.96 -7.14
N VAL A 470 -15.85 29.11 -6.52
CA VAL A 470 -15.59 28.54 -5.21
C VAL A 470 -14.69 29.46 -4.40
N THR A 471 -15.00 29.51 -3.11
CA THR A 471 -14.24 30.23 -2.11
C THR A 471 -13.54 29.23 -1.20
N ILE A 472 -12.29 29.53 -0.84
CA ILE A 472 -11.41 28.68 -0.05
C ILE A 472 -10.82 29.52 1.09
N LYS A 473 -11.13 29.13 2.33
CA LYS A 473 -10.63 29.80 3.54
C LYS A 473 -9.14 29.51 3.77
N PRO A 474 -8.42 30.37 4.52
CA PRO A 474 -7.06 30.06 4.98
C PRO A 474 -6.96 28.67 5.62
N GLY A 475 -6.01 27.85 5.16
CA GLY A 475 -5.78 26.49 5.64
C GLY A 475 -6.81 25.44 5.19
N GLU A 476 -7.78 25.81 4.35
CA GLU A 476 -8.76 24.88 3.77
C GLU A 476 -8.16 24.16 2.55
N LEU A 477 -8.33 22.84 2.51
CA LEU A 477 -8.16 22.02 1.32
C LEU A 477 -9.55 21.69 0.80
N LYS A 478 -9.81 21.98 -0.47
CA LYS A 478 -11.11 21.81 -1.09
C LYS A 478 -10.99 21.04 -2.40
N ARG A 479 -11.67 19.91 -2.46
CA ARG A 479 -11.84 19.11 -3.67
C ARG A 479 -12.93 19.72 -4.53
N VAL A 480 -12.56 20.31 -5.66
CA VAL A 480 -13.50 20.96 -6.58
C VAL A 480 -13.83 19.98 -7.71
N ARG A 481 -15.12 19.83 -7.98
CA ARG A 481 -15.64 19.08 -9.14
C ARG A 481 -16.50 20.02 -9.95
N THR A 482 -16.19 20.14 -11.24
CA THR A 482 -16.80 21.17 -12.10
C THR A 482 -18.23 20.81 -12.51
N GLY A 483 -18.52 19.51 -12.62
CA GLY A 483 -19.77 19.02 -13.21
C GLY A 483 -19.91 19.31 -14.71
N TRP A 484 -18.83 19.75 -15.36
CA TRP A 484 -18.82 19.99 -16.81
C TRP A 484 -18.99 18.68 -17.58
N ARG A 485 -19.63 18.76 -18.74
CA ARG A 485 -19.93 17.60 -19.62
C ARG A 485 -19.42 17.78 -21.04
N ASP A 486 -19.13 19.02 -21.43
CA ASP A 486 -18.69 19.36 -22.77
C ASP A 486 -17.16 19.43 -22.80
N PRO A 487 -16.51 18.75 -23.76
CA PRO A 487 -15.07 18.85 -23.96
C PRO A 487 -14.66 20.27 -24.36
N SER A 488 -13.47 20.68 -23.91
CA SER A 488 -12.87 21.97 -24.24
C SER A 488 -11.37 21.86 -24.45
N SER A 489 -10.82 22.76 -25.27
CA SER A 489 -9.39 22.94 -25.44
C SER A 489 -8.71 23.69 -24.29
N GLN A 490 -9.46 24.23 -23.32
CA GLN A 490 -8.88 25.00 -22.22
C GLN A 490 -9.74 25.01 -20.95
N ALA A 491 -9.09 25.11 -19.80
CA ALA A 491 -9.71 25.47 -18.53
C ALA A 491 -9.08 26.78 -18.03
N ASN A 492 -9.91 27.82 -17.90
CA ASN A 492 -9.50 29.14 -17.43
C ASN A 492 -9.78 29.30 -15.94
N PHE A 493 -8.80 29.83 -15.23
CA PHE A 493 -8.82 30.10 -13.82
C PHE A 493 -8.78 31.61 -13.66
N HIS A 494 -9.78 32.18 -12.96
CA HIS A 494 -9.77 33.57 -12.55
C HIS A 494 -9.73 33.64 -11.02
N PHE A 495 -8.78 34.40 -10.47
CA PHE A 495 -8.47 34.44 -9.05
C PHE A 495 -8.80 35.79 -8.44
N LEU A 496 -9.24 35.75 -7.18
CA LEU A 496 -9.28 36.89 -6.27
C LEU A 496 -8.52 36.48 -5.00
N HIS A 497 -7.46 37.22 -4.67
CA HIS A 497 -6.50 36.88 -3.61
C HIS A 497 -5.86 35.48 -3.81
N GLY A 498 -5.31 35.24 -5.01
CA GLY A 498 -4.78 33.94 -5.43
C GLY A 498 -3.37 33.60 -4.93
N GLU A 499 -2.70 34.52 -4.21
CA GLU A 499 -1.25 34.46 -3.93
C GLU A 499 -0.84 33.21 -3.13
N GLY A 500 -1.75 32.68 -2.32
CA GLY A 500 -1.54 31.50 -1.48
C GLY A 500 -2.23 30.24 -1.99
N LEU A 501 -2.73 30.22 -3.22
CA LEU A 501 -3.42 29.05 -3.77
C LEU A 501 -2.45 28.04 -4.37
N HIS A 502 -2.65 26.79 -3.97
CA HIS A 502 -1.94 25.61 -4.44
C HIS A 502 -2.94 24.65 -5.08
N PHE A 503 -2.51 23.88 -6.07
CA PHE A 503 -3.39 22.99 -6.84
C PHE A 503 -2.74 21.63 -7.10
N ASP A 504 -3.51 20.57 -6.90
CA ASP A 504 -3.08 19.19 -7.15
C ASP A 504 -4.25 18.32 -7.63
N ASN A 505 -4.01 17.05 -7.97
CA ASN A 505 -5.02 16.08 -8.39
C ASN A 505 -5.93 16.62 -9.50
N LEU A 506 -5.31 17.14 -10.57
CA LEU A 506 -6.03 17.68 -11.71
C LEU A 506 -6.77 16.54 -12.43
N ALA A 507 -8.10 16.62 -12.42
CA ALA A 507 -8.98 15.57 -12.90
C ALA A 507 -9.58 15.95 -14.27
N TRP A 508 -9.49 15.04 -15.23
CA TRP A 508 -10.08 15.20 -16.57
C TRP A 508 -10.64 13.89 -17.10
N ILE A 509 -11.55 13.98 -18.07
CA ILE A 509 -12.17 12.83 -18.73
C ILE A 509 -11.86 12.89 -20.22
N HIS A 510 -11.38 11.77 -20.74
CA HIS A 510 -11.24 11.55 -22.17
C HIS A 510 -12.56 11.10 -22.77
N GLN A 511 -12.94 11.67 -23.91
CA GLN A 511 -14.08 11.22 -24.71
C GLN A 511 -13.62 10.45 -25.95
#